data_AF-A0A7W7H1R8-F1
#
_entry.id   AF-A0A7W7H1R8-F1
#
_cell.length_a   1.000
_cell.length_b   1.000
_cell.length_c   1.000
_cell.angle_alpha   90.00
_cell.angle_beta   90.00
_cell.angle_gamma   90.00
#
_symmetry.space_group_name_H-M   'P 1'
#
loop_
_entity.id
_entity.type
_entity.pdbx_description
1 polymer ?
#
loop_
_entity_poly.entity_id
_entity_poly.type
_entity_poly.pdbx_seq_one_letter_code
_entity_poly.pdbx_strand_id
1 'polypeptide(L)'
;MSPRVRLAATAAALILGFSFAETPANAEPAADPAPAISLGSGEHGLIRFRLPDTAALDRLVASGADLAARPKTDSGAVLADLVVDDAQLAELVKNGAVPVQLIQTEADAAARKPSSKRLAAAADTLTFLQAYWWTTGGRTFLQTQVATTATDDPDVEITVTWTTADGATGSFPLVRFEDSGEYQYHYALPQPLPAKPVRVTATSSLGGTSRAVTPAVWPGATPPPAPAGYQKDFVSAYMTPTDIAARIKRLARQYPKLVDVLNLPNRTQGYRRTAVAYLGDPNAAAVVVESVKFGDQGFNGVQVRTVDPGAKNRPLSASYADRVLTIRLATDDAGKTISTTDDVANFITAKYPQRFRATVEAGSAGLPMPVVAPVRLDDGLKGTEVSKKPWTVQALRIGKVRDGSKIGVLAYSQEHAREWATPLVTLEFAERLLANYATDPATRELVDNVDVFIIPTVNPDGANYSFNDFNFQRKTWSTTAPAPTGTRATGTRGVWTSTGTTRSGRTSTGTSAAARTASPAPTPGPGNCPRRRAAT
;
A
#
# COMPACT_ATOMS: atom_id res chain seq x y z
N MET A 1 23.10 42.46 -64.87
CA MET A 1 24.47 41.98 -64.62
C MET A 1 24.53 41.40 -63.22
N SER A 2 24.89 40.12 -63.12
CA SER A 2 25.24 39.32 -61.91
C SER A 2 26.43 39.92 -61.13
N PRO A 3 26.93 39.37 -60.00
CA PRO A 3 26.68 38.02 -59.43
C PRO A 3 26.62 37.87 -57.89
N ARG A 4 26.28 36.63 -57.51
CA ARG A 4 26.47 35.97 -56.21
C ARG A 4 27.97 35.76 -55.91
N VAL A 5 28.36 35.76 -54.62
CA VAL A 5 29.43 34.89 -54.08
C VAL A 5 29.10 34.49 -52.63
N ARG A 6 29.16 33.18 -52.35
CA ARG A 6 29.19 32.57 -51.01
C ARG A 6 30.63 32.53 -50.52
N LEU A 7 30.86 32.74 -49.23
CA LEU A 7 32.08 32.30 -48.55
C LEU A 7 31.75 31.82 -47.13
N ALA A 8 32.13 30.57 -46.88
CA ALA A 8 32.10 29.91 -45.59
C ALA A 8 33.23 30.46 -44.70
N ALA A 9 32.96 30.64 -43.42
CA ALA A 9 33.97 30.94 -42.41
C ALA A 9 33.86 29.93 -41.26
N THR A 10 34.83 29.02 -41.26
CA THR A 10 35.23 28.12 -40.18
C THR A 10 35.70 28.97 -38.99
N ALA A 11 35.10 28.81 -37.82
CA ALA A 11 35.60 29.39 -36.57
C ALA A 11 36.13 28.26 -35.68
N ALA A 12 37.46 28.18 -35.61
CA ALA A 12 38.20 27.41 -34.63
C ALA A 12 38.08 28.11 -33.25
N ALA A 13 37.62 27.39 -32.24
CA ALA A 13 37.67 27.85 -30.85
C ALA A 13 38.96 27.35 -30.21
N LEU A 14 39.84 28.30 -29.86
CA LEU A 14 40.98 28.14 -28.97
C LEU A 14 40.50 27.57 -27.63
N ILE A 15 41.03 26.41 -27.24
CA ILE A 15 40.96 25.91 -25.86
C ILE A 15 42.22 26.41 -25.15
N LEU A 16 42.06 27.41 -24.28
CA LEU A 16 43.09 27.76 -23.28
C LEU A 16 42.94 26.80 -22.10
N GLY A 17 43.98 26.00 -21.88
CA GLY A 17 44.12 25.12 -20.73
C GLY A 17 44.39 25.92 -19.46
N PHE A 18 43.60 25.65 -18.43
CA PHE A 18 44.00 25.84 -17.05
C PHE A 18 43.97 24.46 -16.38
N SER A 19 45.15 23.97 -16.05
CA SER A 19 45.36 22.77 -15.24
C SER A 19 44.90 23.04 -13.81
N PHE A 20 43.81 22.39 -13.39
CA PHE A 20 43.54 22.18 -11.98
C PHE A 20 43.93 20.74 -11.64
N ALA A 21 44.87 20.61 -10.72
CA ALA A 21 45.20 19.35 -10.09
C ALA A 21 43.95 18.82 -9.37
N GLU A 22 43.45 17.67 -9.80
CA GLU A 22 42.44 16.91 -9.06
C GLU A 22 43.05 16.47 -7.73
N THR A 23 42.54 17.04 -6.65
CA THR A 23 42.65 16.44 -5.31
C THR A 23 41.66 15.29 -5.25
N PRO A 24 42.04 14.13 -4.67
CA PRO A 24 41.27 12.90 -4.78
C PRO A 24 39.90 13.09 -4.13
N ALA A 25 38.87 12.70 -4.87
CA ALA A 25 37.52 12.57 -4.35
C ALA A 25 37.56 11.76 -3.05
N ASN A 26 36.95 12.31 -1.99
CA ASN A 26 36.66 11.59 -0.77
C ASN A 26 35.98 10.27 -1.15
N ALA A 27 36.67 9.17 -0.85
CA ALA A 27 36.12 7.85 -0.89
C ALA A 27 34.82 7.83 -0.08
N GLU A 28 33.78 7.30 -0.71
CA GLU A 28 32.60 6.77 -0.05
C GLU A 28 33.07 5.89 1.13
N PRO A 29 32.48 5.99 2.34
CA PRO A 29 32.81 5.05 3.39
C PRO A 29 32.57 3.65 2.83
N ALA A 30 33.63 2.84 2.80
CA ALA A 30 33.54 1.47 2.33
C ALA A 30 32.35 0.81 3.02
N ALA A 31 31.37 0.37 2.21
CA ALA A 31 30.35 -0.55 2.70
C ALA A 31 31.08 -1.65 3.46
N ASP A 32 30.62 -1.95 4.69
CA ASP A 32 31.13 -3.10 5.44
C ASP A 32 31.27 -4.28 4.46
N PRO A 33 32.44 -4.93 4.37
CA PRO A 33 32.63 -6.01 3.43
C PRO A 33 31.52 -7.03 3.69
N ALA A 34 30.70 -7.27 2.66
CA ALA A 34 29.68 -8.31 2.71
C ALA A 34 30.37 -9.59 3.21
N PRO A 35 29.74 -10.36 4.12
CA PRO A 35 30.32 -11.61 4.57
C PRO A 35 30.74 -12.41 3.33
N ALA A 36 32.00 -12.84 3.29
CA ALA A 36 32.52 -13.59 2.15
C ALA A 36 31.79 -14.92 2.08
N ILE A 37 30.71 -14.97 1.29
CA ILE A 37 29.98 -16.20 1.01
C ILE A 37 30.85 -17.00 0.04
N SER A 38 31.32 -18.14 0.51
CA SER A 38 32.12 -19.09 -0.27
C SER A 38 31.45 -20.46 -0.22
N LEU A 39 31.46 -21.17 -1.35
CA LEU A 39 31.06 -22.58 -1.46
C LEU A 39 32.31 -23.45 -1.57
N GLY A 40 32.26 -24.68 -1.05
CA GLY A 40 33.28 -25.70 -1.31
C GLY A 40 33.32 -26.10 -2.78
N SER A 41 34.40 -26.75 -3.20
CA SER A 41 34.57 -27.11 -4.62
C SER A 41 33.50 -28.12 -5.08
N GLY A 42 32.71 -27.74 -6.08
CA GLY A 42 31.57 -28.52 -6.57
C GLY A 42 30.34 -28.52 -5.64
N GLU A 43 30.32 -27.69 -4.58
CA GLU A 43 29.16 -27.55 -3.70
C GLU A 43 28.15 -26.58 -4.31
N HIS A 44 26.87 -26.97 -4.32
CA HIS A 44 25.79 -26.08 -4.72
C HIS A 44 25.20 -25.32 -3.50
N GLY A 45 24.85 -24.06 -3.71
CA GLY A 45 24.19 -23.23 -2.70
C GLY A 45 23.10 -22.36 -3.31
N LEU A 46 22.00 -22.20 -2.56
CA LEU A 46 21.01 -21.17 -2.84
C LEU A 46 21.50 -19.85 -2.24
N ILE A 47 21.80 -18.88 -3.10
CA ILE A 47 22.36 -17.59 -2.70
C ILE A 47 21.48 -16.48 -3.25
N ARG A 48 21.16 -15.50 -2.41
CA ARG A 48 20.57 -14.23 -2.85
C ARG A 48 21.65 -13.33 -3.37
N PHE A 49 21.46 -12.83 -4.58
CA PHE A 49 22.32 -11.84 -5.22
C PHE A 49 21.58 -10.52 -5.37
N ARG A 50 22.32 -9.42 -5.18
CA ARG A 50 21.97 -8.11 -5.68
C ARG A 50 22.62 -7.93 -7.04
N LEU A 51 21.80 -7.91 -8.08
CA LEU A 51 22.20 -7.67 -9.46
C LEU A 51 22.22 -6.15 -9.74
N PRO A 52 23.12 -5.67 -10.61
CA PRO A 52 23.29 -4.26 -10.89
C PRO A 52 22.09 -3.61 -11.57
N ASP A 53 21.37 -4.35 -12.42
CA ASP A 53 20.20 -3.88 -13.15
C ASP A 53 19.30 -5.04 -13.64
N THR A 54 18.15 -4.70 -14.23
CA THR A 54 17.21 -5.67 -14.82
C THR A 54 17.79 -6.38 -16.05
N ALA A 55 18.69 -5.75 -16.80
CA ALA A 55 19.31 -6.38 -17.97
C ALA A 55 20.25 -7.53 -17.58
N ALA A 56 20.87 -7.46 -16.40
CA ALA A 56 21.64 -8.56 -15.82
C ALA A 56 20.74 -9.75 -15.45
N LEU A 57 19.54 -9.49 -14.92
CA LEU A 57 18.55 -10.55 -14.68
C LEU A 57 18.10 -11.20 -15.99
N ASP A 58 17.78 -10.41 -17.02
CA ASP A 58 17.33 -10.92 -18.32
C ASP A 58 18.39 -11.81 -18.99
N ARG A 59 19.69 -11.45 -18.86
CA ARG A 59 20.81 -12.29 -19.32
C ARG A 59 20.88 -13.62 -18.56
N LEU A 60 20.65 -13.62 -17.25
CA LEU A 60 20.66 -14.84 -16.43
C LEU A 60 19.50 -15.77 -16.77
N VAL A 61 18.31 -15.21 -17.00
CA VAL A 61 17.16 -15.99 -17.46
C VAL A 61 17.43 -16.57 -18.85
N ALA A 62 18.01 -15.79 -19.76
CA ALA A 62 18.36 -16.25 -21.10
C ALA A 62 19.46 -17.32 -21.13
N SER A 63 20.38 -17.31 -20.16
CA SER A 63 21.41 -18.35 -20.00
C SER A 63 20.92 -19.61 -19.27
N GLY A 64 19.64 -19.64 -18.86
CA GLY A 64 19.04 -20.80 -18.18
C GLY A 64 19.39 -20.92 -16.69
N ALA A 65 19.68 -19.79 -16.01
CA ALA A 65 19.97 -19.80 -14.58
C ALA A 65 18.77 -20.26 -13.75
N ASP A 66 19.03 -21.07 -12.72
CA ASP A 66 18.01 -21.66 -11.85
C ASP A 66 17.59 -20.66 -10.76
N LEU A 67 16.42 -20.05 -10.95
CA LEU A 67 15.83 -19.04 -10.05
C LEU A 67 14.84 -19.71 -9.09
N ALA A 68 15.17 -19.71 -7.81
CA ALA A 68 14.33 -20.35 -6.78
C ALA A 68 13.10 -19.54 -6.37
N ALA A 69 13.07 -18.23 -6.68
CA ALA A 69 11.96 -17.34 -6.34
C ALA A 69 11.83 -16.18 -7.35
N ARG A 70 10.66 -15.54 -7.39
CA ARG A 70 10.48 -14.33 -8.22
C ARG A 70 11.40 -13.20 -7.74
N PRO A 71 12.24 -12.63 -8.62
CA PRO A 71 13.13 -11.54 -8.25
C PRO A 71 12.35 -10.33 -7.73
N LYS A 72 12.92 -9.66 -6.72
CA LYS A 72 12.34 -8.44 -6.14
C LYS A 72 13.18 -7.24 -6.59
N THR A 73 12.52 -6.24 -7.16
CA THR A 73 13.20 -4.98 -7.53
C THR A 73 13.06 -3.97 -6.40
N ASP A 74 14.18 -3.41 -5.94
CA ASP A 74 14.19 -2.32 -4.97
C ASP A 74 15.20 -1.25 -5.41
N SER A 75 14.75 0.00 -5.52
CA SER A 75 15.59 1.18 -5.80
C SER A 75 16.55 1.07 -7.00
N GLY A 76 16.20 0.30 -8.04
CA GLY A 76 17.01 0.11 -9.25
C GLY A 76 17.95 -1.11 -9.24
N ALA A 77 18.12 -1.75 -8.09
CA ALA A 77 18.81 -3.04 -7.98
C ALA A 77 17.80 -4.20 -7.98
N VAL A 78 18.20 -5.35 -8.52
CA VAL A 78 17.37 -6.55 -8.60
C VAL A 78 17.91 -7.60 -7.63
N LEU A 79 17.09 -8.02 -6.67
CA LEU A 79 17.39 -9.15 -5.78
C LEU A 79 16.88 -10.44 -6.41
N ALA A 80 17.78 -11.38 -6.69
CA ALA A 80 17.48 -12.68 -7.27
C ALA A 80 18.06 -13.80 -6.41
N ASP A 81 17.26 -14.85 -6.18
CA ASP A 81 17.68 -16.04 -5.44
C ASP A 81 18.05 -17.12 -6.46
N LEU A 82 19.34 -17.48 -6.50
CA LEU A 82 19.94 -18.34 -7.52
C LEU A 82 20.56 -19.58 -6.87
N VAL A 83 20.31 -20.74 -7.45
CA VAL A 83 21.07 -21.96 -7.13
C VAL A 83 22.34 -21.96 -7.96
N VAL A 84 23.51 -21.92 -7.31
CA VAL A 84 24.82 -21.80 -7.97
C VAL A 84 25.84 -22.76 -7.37
N ASP A 85 26.79 -23.23 -8.17
CA ASP A 85 28.03 -23.86 -7.67
C ASP A 85 29.15 -22.83 -7.42
N ASP A 86 30.31 -23.29 -6.95
CA ASP A 86 31.47 -22.45 -6.67
C ASP A 86 32.00 -21.71 -7.91
N ALA A 87 32.00 -22.35 -9.08
CA ALA A 87 32.43 -21.73 -10.33
C ALA A 87 31.46 -20.64 -10.81
N GLN A 88 30.15 -20.91 -10.70
CA GLN A 88 29.08 -19.98 -11.06
C GLN A 88 29.02 -18.79 -10.11
N LEU A 89 29.21 -19.01 -8.79
CA LEU A 89 29.32 -17.95 -7.81
C LEU A 89 30.48 -17.00 -8.14
N ALA A 90 31.66 -17.55 -8.46
CA ALA A 90 32.83 -16.75 -8.83
C ALA A 90 32.60 -15.93 -10.10
N GLU A 91 31.97 -16.53 -11.12
CA GLU A 91 31.67 -15.85 -12.38
C GLU A 91 30.59 -14.76 -12.21
N LEU A 92 29.58 -14.97 -11.37
CA LEU A 92 28.56 -13.97 -11.05
C LEU A 92 29.16 -12.77 -10.31
N VAL A 93 30.04 -13.01 -9.33
CA VAL A 93 30.75 -11.95 -8.60
C VAL A 93 31.64 -11.15 -9.54
N LYS A 94 32.36 -11.82 -10.45
CA LYS A 94 33.19 -11.18 -11.47
C LYS A 94 32.37 -10.31 -12.43
N ASN A 95 31.14 -10.70 -12.72
CA ASN A 95 30.21 -9.97 -13.58
C ASN A 95 29.37 -8.92 -12.81
N GLY A 96 29.75 -8.59 -11.57
CA GLY A 96 29.19 -7.48 -10.80
C GLY A 96 27.94 -7.82 -9.97
N ALA A 97 27.58 -9.11 -9.84
CA ALA A 97 26.56 -9.53 -8.89
C ALA A 97 27.13 -9.57 -7.47
N VAL A 98 26.42 -8.99 -6.50
CA VAL A 98 26.87 -9.00 -5.10
C VAL A 98 26.09 -10.07 -4.33
N PRO A 99 26.73 -11.15 -3.85
CA PRO A 99 26.06 -12.12 -2.98
C PRO A 99 25.76 -11.44 -1.65
N VAL A 100 24.47 -11.37 -1.29
CA VAL A 100 24.02 -10.68 -0.08
C VAL A 100 23.62 -11.64 1.04
N GLN A 101 23.29 -12.89 0.69
CA GLN A 101 22.86 -13.89 1.67
C GLN A 101 23.03 -15.31 1.11
N LEU A 102 23.75 -16.18 1.82
CA LEU A 102 23.68 -17.62 1.64
C LEU A 102 22.40 -18.09 2.33
N ILE A 103 21.42 -18.53 1.54
CA ILE A 103 20.11 -18.96 2.05
C ILE A 103 20.22 -20.41 2.52
N GLN A 104 20.91 -21.26 1.75
CA GLN A 104 21.04 -22.69 2.02
C GLN A 104 22.21 -23.31 1.25
N THR A 105 22.95 -24.24 1.86
CA THR A 105 23.93 -25.09 1.15
C THR A 105 23.34 -26.45 0.77
N GLU A 106 24.01 -27.19 -0.11
CA GLU A 106 23.68 -28.59 -0.38
C GLU A 106 23.80 -29.46 0.88
N ALA A 107 24.73 -29.15 1.80
CA ALA A 107 24.83 -29.81 3.10
C ALA A 107 23.63 -29.51 4.01
N ASP A 108 23.12 -28.27 4.00
CA ASP A 108 21.88 -27.90 4.69
C ASP A 108 20.65 -28.56 4.04
N ALA A 109 20.65 -28.71 2.71
CA ALA A 109 19.63 -29.46 1.97
C ALA A 109 19.69 -30.97 2.26
N ALA A 110 20.88 -31.52 2.47
CA ALA A 110 21.08 -32.91 2.86
C ALA A 110 20.74 -33.15 4.34
N ALA A 111 20.99 -32.18 5.22
CA ALA A 111 20.56 -32.21 6.63
C ALA A 111 19.05 -31.96 6.78
N ARG A 112 18.44 -31.21 5.85
CA ARG A 112 16.99 -31.06 5.66
C ARG A 112 16.38 -32.08 4.70
N LYS A 113 17.13 -33.08 4.20
CA LYS A 113 16.47 -34.28 3.69
C LYS A 113 15.68 -34.78 4.90
N PRO A 114 14.34 -34.77 4.85
CA PRO A 114 13.62 -35.46 5.90
C PRO A 114 14.20 -36.85 5.88
N SER A 115 14.53 -37.36 7.07
CA SER A 115 14.65 -38.79 7.25
C SER A 115 13.43 -39.38 6.56
N SER A 116 13.62 -39.98 5.39
CA SER A 116 12.62 -40.75 4.68
C SER A 116 12.40 -42.08 5.40
N LYS A 117 12.42 -42.05 6.74
CA LYS A 117 11.46 -42.81 7.52
C LYS A 117 10.11 -42.20 7.20
N ARG A 118 9.53 -42.70 6.11
CA ARG A 118 8.09 -42.79 5.89
C ARG A 118 7.43 -43.26 7.19
N LEU A 119 7.10 -42.33 8.06
CA LEU A 119 5.85 -42.44 8.79
C LEU A 119 4.81 -42.02 7.76
N ALA A 120 3.93 -42.94 7.40
CA ALA A 120 2.81 -42.67 6.52
C ALA A 120 1.93 -41.58 7.16
N ALA A 121 2.27 -40.31 6.93
CA ALA A 121 1.29 -39.25 7.03
C ALA A 121 0.23 -39.57 5.96
N ALA A 122 -1.02 -39.66 6.39
CA ALA A 122 -2.11 -39.91 5.46
C ALA A 122 -2.08 -38.83 4.36
N ALA A 123 -2.34 -39.23 3.11
CA ALA A 123 -2.46 -38.28 2.01
C ALA A 123 -3.41 -37.14 2.40
N ASP A 124 -3.02 -35.91 2.09
CA ASP A 124 -3.87 -34.76 2.32
C ASP A 124 -5.14 -34.84 1.46
N THR A 125 -6.18 -34.11 1.87
CA THR A 125 -7.43 -34.06 1.12
C THR A 125 -7.52 -32.75 0.36
N LEU A 126 -7.91 -32.85 -0.91
CA LEU A 126 -8.01 -31.72 -1.83
C LEU A 126 -9.46 -31.40 -2.17
N THR A 127 -9.84 -30.14 -2.01
CA THR A 127 -11.20 -29.65 -2.31
C THR A 127 -11.15 -28.48 -3.28
N PHE A 128 -11.83 -28.60 -4.42
CA PHE A 128 -12.07 -27.45 -5.29
C PHE A 128 -13.02 -26.48 -4.59
N LEU A 129 -12.53 -25.27 -4.30
CA LEU A 129 -13.38 -24.15 -3.87
C LEU A 129 -14.07 -23.54 -5.09
N GLN A 130 -13.36 -23.47 -6.22
CA GLN A 130 -13.84 -22.91 -7.48
C GLN A 130 -13.20 -23.62 -8.67
N ALA A 131 -13.98 -23.80 -9.73
CA ALA A 131 -13.51 -24.22 -11.04
C ALA A 131 -14.42 -23.58 -12.10
N TYR A 132 -13.96 -22.49 -12.70
CA TYR A 132 -14.74 -21.72 -13.67
C TYR A 132 -14.05 -21.64 -15.03
N TRP A 133 -14.85 -21.57 -16.09
CA TRP A 133 -14.36 -21.33 -17.43
C TRP A 133 -15.19 -20.28 -18.18
N TRP A 134 -14.57 -19.58 -19.12
CA TRP A 134 -15.24 -18.61 -19.99
C TRP A 134 -14.50 -18.48 -21.32
N THR A 135 -15.16 -17.85 -22.30
CA THR A 135 -14.57 -17.52 -23.60
C THR A 135 -14.62 -16.01 -23.81
N THR A 136 -13.50 -15.40 -24.17
CA THR A 136 -13.42 -13.98 -24.55
C THR A 136 -12.41 -13.82 -25.68
N GLY A 137 -12.74 -12.99 -26.68
CA GLY A 137 -11.89 -12.80 -27.86
C GLY A 137 -11.54 -14.10 -28.60
N GLY A 138 -12.45 -15.10 -28.61
CA GLY A 138 -12.23 -16.40 -29.23
C GLY A 138 -11.33 -17.38 -28.46
N ARG A 139 -10.83 -17.00 -27.27
CA ARG A 139 -9.98 -17.85 -26.43
C ARG A 139 -10.74 -18.35 -25.21
N THR A 140 -10.57 -19.63 -24.88
CA THR A 140 -11.16 -20.25 -23.69
C THR A 140 -10.17 -20.21 -22.53
N PHE A 141 -10.65 -19.88 -21.33
CA PHE A 141 -9.85 -19.83 -20.12
C PHE A 141 -10.47 -20.70 -19.02
N LEU A 142 -9.62 -21.31 -18.19
CA LEU A 142 -9.97 -22.03 -16.98
C LEU A 142 -9.28 -21.38 -15.78
N GLN A 143 -10.01 -21.17 -14.69
CA GLN A 143 -9.46 -20.75 -13.41
C GLN A 143 -9.96 -21.69 -12.31
N THR A 144 -9.04 -22.09 -11.45
CA THR A 144 -9.30 -23.02 -10.34
C THR A 144 -8.74 -22.49 -9.03
N GLN A 145 -9.43 -22.83 -7.94
CA GLN A 145 -8.95 -22.67 -6.57
C GLN A 145 -9.14 -23.99 -5.83
N VAL A 146 -8.09 -24.48 -5.19
CA VAL A 146 -8.06 -25.78 -4.50
C VAL A 146 -7.52 -25.59 -3.09
N ALA A 147 -8.26 -26.04 -2.09
CA ALA A 147 -7.82 -26.08 -0.70
C ALA A 147 -7.22 -27.47 -0.37
N THR A 148 -6.18 -27.50 0.45
CA THR A 148 -5.64 -28.71 1.08
C THR A 148 -5.88 -28.70 2.60
N THR A 149 -5.97 -29.89 3.20
CA THR A 149 -5.90 -30.04 4.67
C THR A 149 -4.49 -29.93 5.24
N ALA A 150 -3.44 -30.00 4.42
CA ALA A 150 -2.06 -29.79 4.83
C ALA A 150 -1.73 -28.29 4.88
N THR A 151 -2.47 -27.54 5.70
CA THR A 151 -2.36 -26.07 5.77
C THR A 151 -1.05 -25.61 6.37
N ASP A 152 -0.46 -26.40 7.28
CA ASP A 152 0.73 -26.04 8.05
C ASP A 152 2.04 -26.35 7.31
N ASP A 153 1.94 -27.10 6.20
CA ASP A 153 3.08 -27.43 5.35
C ASP A 153 3.15 -26.39 4.20
N PRO A 154 4.18 -25.52 4.20
CA PRO A 154 4.34 -24.50 3.18
C PRO A 154 4.81 -25.06 1.83
N ASP A 155 5.31 -26.30 1.80
CA ASP A 155 5.94 -26.93 0.64
C ASP A 155 4.97 -27.83 -0.15
N VAL A 156 3.68 -27.83 0.22
CA VAL A 156 2.64 -28.58 -0.52
C VAL A 156 2.44 -27.96 -1.89
N GLU A 157 2.77 -28.73 -2.93
CA GLU A 157 2.51 -28.37 -4.32
C GLU A 157 1.21 -29.00 -4.77
N ILE A 158 0.37 -28.27 -5.50
CA ILE A 158 -0.85 -28.80 -6.11
C ILE A 158 -0.81 -28.58 -7.62
N THR A 159 -1.04 -29.66 -8.37
CA THR A 159 -1.21 -29.61 -9.82
C THR A 159 -2.66 -29.90 -10.19
N VAL A 160 -3.23 -29.08 -11.08
CA VAL A 160 -4.54 -29.32 -11.68
C VAL A 160 -4.35 -29.94 -13.06
N THR A 161 -5.04 -31.05 -13.30
CA THR A 161 -5.16 -31.68 -14.62
C THR A 161 -6.55 -31.41 -15.17
N TRP A 162 -6.64 -31.10 -16.46
CA TRP A 162 -7.88 -30.78 -17.15
C TRP A 162 -8.06 -31.64 -18.40
N THR A 163 -9.32 -31.80 -18.80
CA THR A 163 -9.74 -32.44 -20.05
C THR A 163 -10.80 -31.57 -20.71
N THR A 164 -10.65 -31.31 -22.01
CA THR A 164 -11.60 -30.55 -22.81
C THR A 164 -12.59 -31.44 -23.56
N ALA A 165 -13.66 -30.83 -24.07
CA ALA A 165 -14.75 -31.54 -24.76
C ALA A 165 -14.30 -32.29 -26.03
N ASP A 166 -13.23 -31.82 -26.68
CA ASP A 166 -12.59 -32.44 -27.84
C ASP A 166 -11.55 -33.50 -27.45
N GLY A 167 -11.39 -33.80 -26.16
CA GLY A 167 -10.50 -34.82 -25.64
C GLY A 167 -9.06 -34.36 -25.37
N ALA A 168 -8.72 -33.09 -25.62
CA ALA A 168 -7.39 -32.59 -25.26
C ALA A 168 -7.22 -32.58 -23.72
N THR A 169 -5.99 -32.85 -23.28
CA THR A 169 -5.65 -32.87 -21.85
C THR A 169 -4.40 -32.04 -21.59
N GLY A 170 -4.27 -31.55 -20.37
CA GLY A 170 -3.09 -30.84 -19.91
C GLY A 170 -3.13 -30.64 -18.41
N SER A 171 -2.09 -30.01 -17.88
CA SER A 171 -2.02 -29.69 -16.46
C SER A 171 -1.34 -28.34 -16.23
N PHE A 172 -1.54 -27.78 -15.06
CA PHE A 172 -0.83 -26.58 -14.59
C PHE A 172 -0.68 -26.61 -13.07
N PRO A 173 0.44 -26.09 -12.54
CA PRO A 173 0.64 -25.97 -11.10
C PRO A 173 -0.21 -24.82 -10.54
N LEU A 174 -0.57 -24.93 -9.27
CA LEU A 174 -1.19 -23.87 -8.50
C LEU A 174 -0.17 -23.20 -7.57
N VAL A 175 -0.38 -21.92 -7.30
CA VAL A 175 0.39 -21.10 -6.37
C VAL A 175 -0.36 -21.02 -5.05
N ARG A 176 0.36 -21.21 -3.94
CA ARG A 176 -0.17 -21.04 -2.58
C ARG A 176 -0.53 -19.58 -2.33
N PHE A 177 -1.75 -19.35 -1.85
CA PHE A 177 -2.22 -18.03 -1.43
C PHE A 177 -2.37 -18.00 0.09
N GLU A 178 -1.66 -17.05 0.70
CA GLU A 178 -1.73 -16.75 2.12
C GLU A 178 -2.17 -15.31 2.32
N ASP A 179 -3.05 -15.08 3.29
CA ASP A 179 -3.43 -13.74 3.73
C ASP A 179 -3.03 -13.59 5.20
N SER A 180 -2.19 -12.59 5.48
CA SER A 180 -1.65 -12.35 6.83
C SER A 180 -0.91 -13.55 7.46
N GLY A 181 -0.27 -14.39 6.63
CA GLY A 181 0.44 -15.60 7.07
C GLY A 181 -0.47 -16.80 7.34
N GLU A 182 -1.77 -16.66 7.05
CA GLU A 182 -2.75 -17.74 7.16
C GLU A 182 -3.06 -18.30 5.78
N TYR A 183 -2.95 -19.62 5.64
CA TYR A 183 -3.32 -20.34 4.42
C TYR A 183 -4.78 -20.08 4.04
N GLN A 184 -5.02 -19.79 2.76
CA GLN A 184 -6.37 -19.65 2.21
C GLN A 184 -6.68 -20.79 1.24
N TYR A 185 -5.90 -20.91 0.17
CA TYR A 185 -6.05 -21.90 -0.89
C TYR A 185 -4.84 -21.88 -1.84
N HIS A 186 -4.80 -22.79 -2.80
CA HIS A 186 -3.93 -22.73 -3.98
C HIS A 186 -4.73 -22.25 -5.19
N TYR A 187 -4.14 -21.40 -6.05
CA TYR A 187 -4.79 -20.86 -7.25
C TYR A 187 -3.82 -20.70 -8.42
N ALA A 188 -4.37 -20.58 -9.63
CA ALA A 188 -3.63 -20.12 -10.78
C ALA A 188 -4.30 -18.88 -11.38
N LEU A 189 -3.51 -18.05 -12.08
CA LEU A 189 -4.08 -17.09 -13.02
C LEU A 189 -4.84 -17.83 -14.14
N PRO A 190 -5.79 -17.19 -14.84
CA PRO A 190 -6.56 -17.85 -15.89
C PRO A 190 -5.68 -18.56 -16.92
N GLN A 191 -5.88 -19.87 -17.07
CA GLN A 191 -5.10 -20.73 -17.96
C GLN A 191 -5.79 -20.83 -19.32
N PRO A 192 -5.10 -20.58 -20.44
CA PRO A 192 -5.69 -20.74 -21.76
C PRO A 192 -5.86 -22.22 -22.10
N LEU A 193 -7.06 -22.61 -22.53
CA LEU A 193 -7.36 -23.97 -22.98
C LEU A 193 -7.73 -23.97 -24.47
N PRO A 194 -7.43 -25.07 -25.19
CA PRO A 194 -7.75 -25.20 -26.61
C PRO A 194 -9.26 -25.27 -26.87
N ALA A 195 -10.05 -25.76 -25.90
CA ALA A 195 -11.48 -25.90 -26.00
C ALA A 195 -12.15 -25.83 -24.60
N LYS A 196 -13.48 -25.98 -24.56
CA LYS A 196 -14.26 -26.00 -23.31
C LYS A 196 -13.79 -27.13 -22.39
N PRO A 197 -13.40 -26.85 -21.12
CA PRO A 197 -13.09 -27.90 -20.16
C PRO A 197 -14.36 -28.63 -19.72
N VAL A 198 -14.29 -29.96 -19.64
CA VAL A 198 -15.40 -30.83 -19.20
C VAL A 198 -15.09 -31.57 -17.91
N ARG A 199 -13.81 -31.70 -17.56
CA ARG A 199 -13.35 -32.37 -16.36
C ARG A 199 -12.05 -31.74 -15.86
N VAL A 200 -11.93 -31.56 -14.54
CA VAL A 200 -10.68 -31.22 -13.86
C VAL A 200 -10.48 -32.05 -12.60
N THR A 201 -9.23 -32.36 -12.28
CA THR A 201 -8.79 -33.05 -11.06
C THR A 201 -7.58 -32.31 -10.49
N ALA A 202 -7.33 -32.43 -9.19
CA ALA A 202 -6.14 -31.90 -8.54
C ALA A 202 -5.37 -33.01 -7.83
N THR A 203 -4.04 -32.92 -7.84
CA THR A 203 -3.13 -33.82 -7.12
C THR A 203 -2.10 -33.02 -6.34
N SER A 204 -1.71 -33.48 -5.15
CA SER A 204 -0.69 -32.83 -4.32
C SER A 204 0.63 -33.60 -4.28
N SER A 205 1.72 -32.92 -3.90
CA SER A 205 3.02 -33.56 -3.61
C SER A 205 2.98 -34.57 -2.46
N LEU A 206 1.96 -34.50 -1.59
CA LEU A 206 1.72 -35.44 -0.49
C LEU A 206 0.86 -36.65 -0.88
N GLY A 207 0.49 -36.78 -2.16
CA GLY A 207 -0.28 -37.91 -2.69
C GLY A 207 -1.79 -37.76 -2.58
N GLY A 208 -2.29 -36.62 -2.11
CA GLY A 208 -3.70 -36.27 -2.14
C GLY A 208 -4.22 -36.16 -3.56
N THR A 209 -5.45 -36.64 -3.80
CA THR A 209 -6.12 -36.55 -5.10
C THR A 209 -7.56 -36.12 -4.89
N SER A 210 -8.00 -35.08 -5.60
CA SER A 210 -9.37 -34.60 -5.53
C SER A 210 -10.32 -35.52 -6.31
N ARG A 211 -11.62 -35.41 -6.02
CA ARG A 211 -12.64 -35.90 -6.97
C ARG A 211 -12.58 -35.08 -8.26
N ALA A 212 -12.94 -35.70 -9.37
CA ALA A 212 -13.13 -35.00 -10.63
C ALA A 212 -14.34 -34.08 -10.53
N VAL A 213 -14.19 -32.83 -10.99
CA VAL A 213 -15.30 -31.86 -11.08
C VAL A 213 -15.46 -31.38 -12.51
N THR A 214 -16.69 -31.03 -12.89
CA THR A 214 -16.97 -30.37 -14.17
C THR A 214 -16.95 -28.86 -13.94
N PRO A 215 -16.02 -28.11 -14.57
CA PRO A 215 -15.95 -26.66 -14.38
C PRO A 215 -17.25 -25.96 -14.78
N ALA A 216 -17.72 -25.04 -13.94
CA ALA A 216 -18.89 -24.23 -14.22
C ALA A 216 -18.55 -23.09 -15.20
N VAL A 217 -19.51 -22.65 -16.00
CA VAL A 217 -19.36 -21.41 -16.77
C VAL A 217 -19.24 -20.26 -15.77
N TRP A 218 -18.31 -19.34 -15.98
CA TRP A 218 -18.20 -18.12 -15.17
C TRP A 218 -19.56 -17.42 -15.12
N PRO A 219 -20.13 -17.16 -13.93
CA PRO A 219 -21.43 -16.52 -13.81
C PRO A 219 -21.47 -15.19 -14.57
N GLY A 220 -22.50 -15.00 -15.40
CA GLY A 220 -22.65 -13.78 -16.19
C GLY A 220 -21.61 -13.64 -17.32
N ALA A 221 -21.01 -14.74 -17.80
CA ALA A 221 -20.15 -14.72 -19.00
C ALA A 221 -20.84 -14.08 -20.22
N THR A 222 -22.17 -14.16 -20.28
CA THR A 222 -23.01 -13.34 -21.16
C THR A 222 -24.10 -12.70 -20.29
N PRO A 223 -23.95 -11.44 -19.85
CA PRO A 223 -25.04 -10.75 -19.16
C PRO A 223 -26.24 -10.66 -20.11
N PRO A 224 -27.49 -10.77 -19.60
CA PRO A 224 -28.65 -10.58 -20.46
C PRO A 224 -28.59 -9.20 -21.13
N PRO A 225 -29.02 -9.07 -22.39
CA PRO A 225 -29.04 -7.77 -23.05
C PRO A 225 -29.92 -6.81 -22.25
N ALA A 226 -29.49 -5.56 -22.16
CA ALA A 226 -30.32 -4.54 -21.54
C ALA A 226 -31.60 -4.35 -22.37
N PRO A 227 -32.77 -4.10 -21.74
CA PRO A 227 -33.99 -3.77 -22.45
C PRO A 227 -33.80 -2.61 -23.42
N ALA A 228 -34.61 -2.56 -24.49
CA ALA A 228 -34.59 -1.44 -25.42
C ALA A 228 -34.87 -0.12 -24.68
N GLY A 229 -34.02 0.89 -24.90
CA GLY A 229 -34.13 2.19 -24.23
C GLY A 229 -33.64 2.22 -22.78
N TYR A 230 -33.01 1.16 -22.27
CA TYR A 230 -32.42 1.14 -20.94
C TYR A 230 -31.28 2.17 -20.83
N GLN A 231 -31.44 3.13 -19.93
CA GLN A 231 -30.48 4.21 -19.71
C GLN A 231 -29.34 3.72 -18.81
N LYS A 232 -28.11 3.97 -19.25
CA LYS A 232 -26.87 3.58 -18.59
C LYS A 232 -25.72 4.45 -19.08
N ASP A 233 -24.54 4.23 -18.50
CA ASP A 233 -23.28 4.89 -18.83
C ASP A 233 -23.32 6.39 -18.47
N PHE A 234 -23.83 6.69 -17.27
CA PHE A 234 -23.96 8.06 -16.74
C PHE A 234 -22.65 8.64 -16.22
N VAL A 235 -21.68 7.77 -15.93
CA VAL A 235 -20.34 8.15 -15.49
C VAL A 235 -19.35 8.07 -16.64
N SER A 236 -18.71 9.20 -16.95
CA SER A 236 -17.72 9.33 -18.03
C SER A 236 -16.33 9.75 -17.56
N ALA A 237 -16.15 10.03 -16.27
CA ALA A 237 -14.87 10.46 -15.70
C ALA A 237 -14.76 10.08 -14.21
N TYR A 238 -13.53 10.07 -13.70
CA TYR A 238 -13.30 10.02 -12.26
C TYR A 238 -13.91 11.26 -11.59
N MET A 239 -14.47 11.05 -10.40
CA MET A 239 -15.14 12.10 -9.63
C MET A 239 -14.47 12.23 -8.28
N THR A 240 -14.16 13.47 -7.88
CA THR A 240 -13.70 13.76 -6.52
C THR A 240 -14.86 13.59 -5.53
N PRO A 241 -14.58 13.48 -4.22
CA PRO A 241 -15.63 13.53 -3.20
C PRO A 241 -16.59 14.72 -3.33
N THR A 242 -16.10 15.87 -3.79
CA THR A 242 -16.92 17.06 -4.06
C THR A 242 -17.88 16.86 -5.21
N ASP A 243 -17.41 16.29 -6.32
CA ASP A 243 -18.24 15.99 -7.49
C ASP A 243 -19.32 14.96 -7.14
N ILE A 244 -18.95 13.93 -6.37
CA ILE A 244 -19.86 12.88 -5.89
C ILE A 244 -20.96 13.49 -5.00
N ALA A 245 -20.61 14.38 -4.06
CA ALA A 245 -21.60 15.05 -3.22
C ALA A 245 -22.53 15.96 -4.06
N ALA A 246 -22.02 16.61 -5.10
CA ALA A 246 -22.84 17.36 -6.04
C ALA A 246 -23.77 16.42 -6.84
N ARG A 247 -23.29 15.23 -7.23
CA ARG A 247 -24.08 14.17 -7.91
C ARG A 247 -25.24 13.69 -7.05
N ILE A 248 -24.99 13.39 -5.76
CA ILE A 248 -26.01 13.01 -4.78
C ILE A 248 -27.11 14.08 -4.69
N LYS A 249 -26.73 15.35 -4.50
CA LYS A 249 -27.68 16.46 -4.40
C LYS A 249 -28.52 16.63 -5.67
N ARG A 250 -27.93 16.43 -6.85
CA ARG A 250 -28.66 16.53 -8.12
C ARG A 250 -29.67 15.38 -8.26
N LEU A 251 -29.29 14.15 -7.95
CA LEU A 251 -30.21 13.00 -8.00
C LEU A 251 -31.42 13.20 -7.09
N ALA A 252 -31.20 13.71 -5.87
CA ALA A 252 -32.29 14.02 -4.95
C ALA A 252 -33.28 15.08 -5.48
N ARG A 253 -32.77 16.11 -6.16
CA ARG A 253 -33.62 17.12 -6.80
C ARG A 253 -34.37 16.59 -8.02
N GLN A 254 -33.75 15.69 -8.79
CA GLN A 254 -34.32 15.14 -10.01
C GLN A 254 -35.40 14.07 -9.70
N TYR A 255 -35.23 13.31 -8.61
CA TYR A 255 -36.11 12.22 -8.24
C TYR A 255 -36.65 12.34 -6.80
N PRO A 256 -37.30 13.46 -6.43
CA PRO A 256 -37.70 13.74 -5.05
C PRO A 256 -38.73 12.75 -4.50
N LYS A 257 -39.46 12.05 -5.37
CA LYS A 257 -40.42 11.01 -4.97
C LYS A 257 -39.76 9.68 -4.60
N LEU A 258 -38.52 9.46 -5.01
CA LEU A 258 -37.80 8.19 -4.86
C LEU A 258 -36.55 8.30 -3.99
N VAL A 259 -35.99 9.51 -3.83
CA VAL A 259 -34.68 9.73 -3.22
C VAL A 259 -34.78 10.64 -1.99
N ASP A 260 -34.24 10.16 -0.87
CA ASP A 260 -33.87 11.00 0.27
C ASP A 260 -32.34 11.06 0.39
N VAL A 261 -31.80 12.19 0.87
CA VAL A 261 -30.37 12.31 1.21
C VAL A 261 -30.21 12.22 2.70
N LEU A 262 -29.53 11.19 3.16
CA LEU A 262 -29.25 10.97 4.58
C LEU A 262 -27.86 11.51 4.90
N ASN A 263 -27.77 12.38 5.91
CA ASN A 263 -26.49 12.78 6.49
C ASN A 263 -26.12 11.77 7.57
N LEU A 264 -24.96 11.13 7.43
CA LEU A 264 -24.44 10.28 8.50
C LEU A 264 -24.06 11.16 9.70
N PRO A 265 -24.25 10.65 10.93
CA PRO A 265 -24.20 11.48 12.14
C PRO A 265 -22.79 11.99 12.47
N ASN A 266 -21.75 11.32 11.98
CA ASN A 266 -20.36 11.64 12.32
C ASN A 266 -19.65 12.32 11.17
N ARG A 267 -19.10 13.50 11.45
CA ARG A 267 -18.25 14.23 10.50
C ARG A 267 -16.83 13.67 10.50
N THR A 268 -16.17 13.77 9.36
CA THR A 268 -14.74 13.46 9.22
C THR A 268 -13.88 14.60 9.80
N GLN A 269 -12.56 14.43 9.85
CA GLN A 269 -11.68 15.54 10.28
C GLN A 269 -11.56 16.62 9.19
N GLY A 270 -11.80 16.23 7.93
CA GLY A 270 -11.62 17.05 6.75
C GLY A 270 -10.25 16.79 6.11
N TYR A 271 -10.02 17.38 4.94
CA TYR A 271 -8.71 17.38 4.28
C TYR A 271 -7.75 18.31 5.03
N ARG A 272 -7.22 17.80 6.15
CA ARG A 272 -6.42 18.56 7.13
C ARG A 272 -5.36 17.67 7.75
N ARG A 273 -4.22 18.28 8.06
CA ARG A 273 -3.13 17.67 8.82
C ARG A 273 -2.50 18.69 9.75
N THR A 274 -1.90 18.21 10.82
CA THR A 274 -1.02 18.99 11.68
C THR A 274 0.19 19.48 10.88
N ALA A 275 0.70 20.64 11.25
CA ALA A 275 1.90 21.21 10.64
C ALA A 275 3.13 20.66 11.34
N VAL A 276 4.16 20.31 10.58
CA VAL A 276 5.38 19.67 11.09
C VAL A 276 6.62 20.36 10.56
N ALA A 277 7.66 20.44 11.39
CA ALA A 277 9.00 20.83 10.99
C ALA A 277 10.02 19.84 11.57
N TYR A 278 11.07 19.58 10.79
CA TYR A 278 12.27 18.92 11.26
C TYR A 278 13.22 19.97 11.83
N LEU A 279 13.51 19.88 13.13
CA LEU A 279 14.47 20.72 13.81
C LEU A 279 15.80 19.97 13.85
N GLY A 280 16.64 20.19 12.84
CA GLY A 280 17.90 19.48 12.61
C GLY A 280 17.92 18.74 11.27
N ASP A 281 18.97 17.93 11.05
CA ASP A 281 19.08 17.05 9.88
C ASP A 281 18.62 15.63 10.27
N PRO A 282 17.56 15.08 9.64
CA PRO A 282 17.07 13.73 9.92
C PRO A 282 18.12 12.62 9.77
N ASN A 283 19.18 12.84 8.99
CA ASN A 283 20.25 11.86 8.80
C ASN A 283 21.41 12.02 9.80
N ALA A 284 21.39 13.08 10.63
CA ALA A 284 22.43 13.33 11.63
C ALA A 284 21.84 13.42 13.04
N ALA A 285 21.01 14.44 13.31
CA ALA A 285 20.31 14.62 14.57
C ALA A 285 19.11 15.56 14.37
N ALA A 286 17.90 15.07 14.62
CA ALA A 286 16.70 15.88 14.48
C ALA A 286 15.61 15.58 15.53
N VAL A 287 14.84 16.62 15.83
CA VAL A 287 13.57 16.54 16.54
C VAL A 287 12.45 16.92 15.58
N VAL A 288 11.41 16.09 15.50
CA VAL A 288 10.19 16.41 14.77
C VAL A 288 9.29 17.23 15.67
N VAL A 289 9.02 18.47 15.28
CA VAL A 289 8.10 19.37 16.00
C VAL A 289 6.79 19.44 15.23
N GLU A 290 5.72 18.98 15.87
CA GLU A 290 4.37 18.90 15.32
C GLU A 290 3.42 19.83 16.08
N SER A 291 2.50 20.48 15.38
CA SER A 291 1.45 21.28 16.00
C SER A 291 0.32 20.41 16.56
N VAL A 292 -0.28 20.82 17.68
CA VAL A 292 -1.47 20.16 18.25
C VAL A 292 -2.73 20.46 17.42
N LYS A 293 -2.83 21.68 16.89
CA LYS A 293 -3.90 22.07 15.96
C LYS A 293 -3.48 21.78 14.51
N PHE A 294 -4.44 21.72 13.60
CA PHE A 294 -4.15 21.56 12.17
C PHE A 294 -3.39 22.77 11.61
N GLY A 295 -2.65 22.55 10.52
CA GLY A 295 -1.89 23.60 9.85
C GLY A 295 -2.74 24.78 9.42
N ASP A 296 -3.94 24.51 8.89
CA ASP A 296 -4.94 25.50 8.50
C ASP A 296 -5.56 26.28 9.67
N GLN A 297 -5.32 25.84 10.90
CA GLN A 297 -5.73 26.55 12.13
C GLN A 297 -4.63 27.47 12.66
N GLY A 298 -3.85 28.04 11.73
CA GLY A 298 -2.83 29.05 12.00
C GLY A 298 -1.47 28.50 12.41
N PHE A 299 -1.17 27.21 12.16
CA PHE A 299 0.14 26.62 12.46
C PHE A 299 1.06 26.49 11.25
N ASN A 300 0.53 26.50 10.02
CA ASN A 300 1.39 26.66 8.83
C ASN A 300 2.17 27.98 8.93
N GLY A 301 3.46 27.90 8.64
CA GLY A 301 4.38 29.04 8.70
C GLY A 301 4.84 29.45 10.11
N VAL A 302 4.36 28.80 11.19
CA VAL A 302 4.98 28.92 12.52
C VAL A 302 6.43 28.44 12.40
N GLN A 303 7.37 29.14 13.00
CA GLN A 303 8.78 28.76 12.96
C GLN A 303 9.21 28.10 14.26
N VAL A 304 10.18 27.20 14.17
CA VAL A 304 10.92 26.66 15.31
C VAL A 304 12.42 26.74 15.04
N ARG A 305 13.21 27.02 16.08
CA ARG A 305 14.67 27.12 16.01
C ARG A 305 15.32 26.73 17.31
N THR A 306 16.58 26.31 17.25
CA THR A 306 17.46 26.19 18.41
C THR A 306 18.56 27.25 18.34
N VAL A 307 18.96 27.79 19.48
CA VAL A 307 20.05 28.77 19.57
C VAL A 307 20.98 28.40 20.72
N ASP A 308 22.26 28.70 20.54
CA ASP A 308 23.22 28.76 21.63
C ASP A 308 22.96 30.06 22.43
N PRO A 309 22.72 30.00 23.75
CA PRO A 309 22.54 31.19 24.57
C PRO A 309 23.81 32.04 24.73
N GLY A 310 25.00 31.55 24.32
CA GLY A 310 26.27 32.30 24.32
C GLY A 310 26.83 32.60 25.71
N ALA A 311 26.40 31.85 26.73
CA ALA A 311 26.83 32.04 28.11
C ALA A 311 26.95 30.70 28.84
N LYS A 312 27.82 30.65 29.85
CA LYS A 312 28.07 29.47 30.71
C LYS A 312 26.88 29.15 31.61
N ASN A 313 26.74 27.88 31.99
CA ASN A 313 25.78 27.38 32.98
C ASN A 313 24.34 27.81 32.71
N ARG A 314 23.91 27.81 31.45
CA ARG A 314 22.54 28.20 31.09
C ARG A 314 21.64 26.96 31.06
N PRO A 315 20.46 27.00 31.70
CA PRO A 315 19.50 25.91 31.61
C PRO A 315 18.80 25.91 30.25
N LEU A 316 18.33 24.73 29.82
CA LEU A 316 17.43 24.60 28.67
C LEU A 316 16.19 25.48 28.90
N SER A 317 15.92 26.36 27.94
CA SER A 317 14.78 27.26 28.03
C SER A 317 14.14 27.46 26.66
N ALA A 318 12.91 27.96 26.63
CA ALA A 318 12.26 28.34 25.38
C ALA A 318 11.30 29.49 25.57
N SER A 319 11.11 30.23 24.49
CA SER A 319 10.12 31.31 24.34
C SER A 319 9.34 31.12 23.04
N TYR A 320 8.04 31.37 23.07
CA TYR A 320 7.21 31.43 21.87
C TYR A 320 6.63 32.84 21.74
N ALA A 321 7.13 33.60 20.78
CA ALA A 321 6.70 34.97 20.48
C ALA A 321 6.68 35.15 18.96
N ASP A 322 5.76 35.98 18.44
CA ASP A 322 5.67 36.33 17.01
C ASP A 322 5.67 35.11 16.07
N ARG A 323 5.00 34.03 16.51
CA ARG A 323 4.92 32.75 15.79
C ARG A 323 6.28 32.04 15.60
N VAL A 324 7.28 32.34 16.44
CA VAL A 324 8.58 31.67 16.47
C VAL A 324 8.81 31.00 17.82
N LEU A 325 8.90 29.68 17.83
CA LEU A 325 9.36 28.90 18.98
C LEU A 325 10.90 28.89 18.98
N THR A 326 11.51 29.62 19.91
CA THR A 326 12.97 29.64 20.09
C THR A 326 13.34 28.80 21.31
N ILE A 327 14.08 27.72 21.08
CA ILE A 327 14.69 26.88 22.12
C ILE A 327 16.12 27.35 22.32
N ARG A 328 16.48 27.71 23.55
CA ARG A 328 17.85 28.05 23.94
C ARG A 328 18.45 26.82 24.61
N LEU A 329 19.46 26.23 23.99
CA LEU A 329 20.08 24.98 24.46
C LEU A 329 20.77 25.20 25.80
N ALA A 330 20.80 24.15 26.64
CA ALA A 330 21.55 24.18 27.89
C ALA A 330 23.06 24.23 27.61
N THR A 331 23.82 24.89 28.47
CA THR A 331 25.28 24.97 28.38
C THR A 331 25.98 24.57 29.68
N ASP A 332 27.16 23.99 29.55
CA ASP A 332 28.03 23.66 30.68
C ASP A 332 28.80 24.89 31.22
N ASP A 333 29.73 24.65 32.14
CA ASP A 333 30.58 25.67 32.76
C ASP A 333 31.64 26.25 31.80
N ALA A 334 31.92 25.58 30.69
CA ALA A 334 32.70 26.08 29.57
C ALA A 334 31.86 26.90 28.59
N GLY A 335 30.53 26.80 28.65
CA GLY A 335 29.60 27.48 27.73
C GLY A 335 29.29 26.67 26.47
N LYS A 336 29.72 25.39 26.42
CA LYS A 336 29.41 24.48 25.32
C LYS A 336 27.97 23.98 25.48
N THR A 337 27.24 23.86 24.37
CA THR A 337 25.89 23.30 24.38
C THR A 337 25.90 21.81 24.73
N ILE A 338 25.00 21.41 25.65
CA ILE A 338 24.92 20.04 26.18
C ILE A 338 23.55 19.40 26.05
N SER A 339 22.54 20.12 25.54
CA SER A 339 21.21 19.54 25.33
C SER A 339 21.23 18.44 24.27
N THR A 340 20.52 17.35 24.57
CA THR A 340 20.28 16.26 23.61
C THR A 340 18.96 16.46 22.86
N THR A 341 18.77 15.71 21.79
CA THR A 341 17.49 15.63 21.05
C THR A 341 16.32 15.24 21.96
N ASP A 342 16.54 14.28 22.88
CA ASP A 342 15.55 13.85 23.88
C ASP A 342 15.19 14.98 24.84
N ASP A 343 16.18 15.72 25.36
CA ASP A 343 15.94 16.87 26.24
C ASP A 343 15.04 17.89 25.55
N VAL A 344 15.34 18.23 24.29
CA VAL A 344 14.58 19.21 23.53
C VAL A 344 13.17 18.71 23.21
N ALA A 345 13.01 17.45 22.77
CA ALA A 345 11.70 16.89 22.45
C ALA A 345 10.78 16.83 23.69
N ASN A 346 11.30 16.34 24.81
CA ASN A 346 10.56 16.26 26.07
C ASN A 346 10.23 17.66 26.60
N PHE A 347 11.18 18.60 26.53
CA PHE A 347 10.98 19.96 26.99
C PHE A 347 9.90 20.71 26.20
N ILE A 348 9.90 20.61 24.87
CA ILE A 348 8.87 21.26 24.03
C ILE A 348 7.47 20.70 24.38
N THR A 349 7.35 19.37 24.45
CA THR A 349 6.08 18.69 24.74
C THR A 349 5.56 19.03 26.13
N ALA A 350 6.43 19.07 27.14
CA ALA A 350 6.05 19.40 28.52
C ALA A 350 5.72 20.88 28.71
N LYS A 351 6.45 21.79 28.06
CA LYS A 351 6.27 23.24 28.24
C LYS A 351 5.11 23.81 27.42
N TYR A 352 4.83 23.25 26.24
CA TYR A 352 3.81 23.75 25.33
C TYR A 352 2.79 22.67 24.90
N PRO A 353 2.19 21.91 25.83
CA PRO A 353 1.39 20.72 25.50
C PRO A 353 0.11 21.02 24.71
N GLN A 354 -0.36 22.27 24.74
CA GLN A 354 -1.54 22.74 24.00
C GLN A 354 -1.21 23.28 22.60
N ARG A 355 0.08 23.38 22.24
CA ARG A 355 0.53 23.97 20.98
C ARG A 355 1.40 23.02 20.17
N PHE A 356 2.34 22.34 20.82
CA PHE A 356 3.32 21.51 20.15
C PHE A 356 3.42 20.13 20.80
N ARG A 357 3.68 19.12 19.97
CA ARG A 357 4.23 17.83 20.35
C ARG A 357 5.57 17.72 19.66
N ALA A 358 6.57 17.21 20.36
CA ALA A 358 7.88 16.97 19.78
C ALA A 358 8.33 15.54 20.06
N THR A 359 8.84 14.89 19.03
CA THR A 359 9.34 13.51 19.08
C THR A 359 10.72 13.47 18.47
N VAL A 360 11.59 12.62 19.01
CA VAL A 360 12.92 12.40 18.44
C VAL A 360 12.77 11.64 17.12
N GLU A 361 13.48 12.07 16.07
CA GLU A 361 13.49 11.35 14.79
C GLU A 361 14.17 9.99 14.97
N ALA A 362 13.74 8.98 14.21
CA ALA A 362 14.36 7.66 14.25
C ALA A 362 15.88 7.74 14.02
N GLY A 363 16.66 7.11 14.90
CA GLY A 363 18.13 7.18 14.87
C GLY A 363 18.76 8.42 15.52
N SER A 364 17.95 9.39 15.98
CA SER A 364 18.45 10.62 16.61
C SER A 364 18.49 10.60 18.14
N ALA A 365 18.12 9.50 18.80
CA ALA A 365 18.03 9.41 20.27
C ALA A 365 19.39 9.58 20.96
N GLY A 366 19.43 10.41 21.99
CA GLY A 366 20.59 10.74 22.81
C GLY A 366 21.63 11.63 22.13
N LEU A 367 21.43 11.99 20.85
CA LEU A 367 22.42 12.76 20.09
C LEU A 367 22.44 14.23 20.53
N PRO A 368 23.59 14.93 20.42
CA PRO A 368 23.67 16.36 20.68
C PRO A 368 22.71 17.15 19.79
N MET A 369 21.91 18.04 20.39
CA MET A 369 20.99 18.87 19.62
C MET A 369 21.76 19.98 18.88
N PRO A 370 21.66 20.07 17.55
CA PRO A 370 22.33 21.13 16.80
C PRO A 370 21.69 22.51 17.04
N VAL A 371 22.44 23.57 16.78
CA VAL A 371 21.92 24.93 16.61
C VAL A 371 21.35 25.04 15.19
N VAL A 372 20.05 25.31 15.09
CA VAL A 372 19.27 25.21 13.84
C VAL A 372 18.61 26.56 13.58
N ALA A 373 18.84 27.09 12.38
CA ALA A 373 18.15 28.29 11.90
C ALA A 373 16.62 28.10 11.88
N PRO A 374 15.81 29.17 11.84
CA PRO A 374 14.36 29.02 11.83
C PRO A 374 13.84 28.14 10.68
N VAL A 375 13.15 27.07 11.04
CA VAL A 375 12.44 26.17 10.11
C VAL A 375 10.93 26.36 10.26
N ARG A 376 10.21 26.36 9.13
CA ARG A 376 8.75 26.56 9.12
C ARG A 376 8.02 25.23 9.27
N LEU A 377 7.02 25.21 10.14
CA LEU A 377 6.03 24.14 10.22
C LEU A 377 5.11 24.23 8.99
N ASP A 378 4.86 23.09 8.38
CA ASP A 378 3.97 22.97 7.22
C ASP A 378 3.16 21.67 7.28
N ASP A 379 1.88 21.73 6.88
CA ASP A 379 1.00 20.57 6.85
C ASP A 379 1.18 19.72 5.59
N GLY A 380 1.97 20.16 4.62
CA GLY A 380 2.39 19.46 3.41
C GLY A 380 1.27 19.04 2.47
N LEU A 381 0.10 19.66 2.55
CA LEU A 381 -1.05 19.36 1.70
C LEU A 381 -1.03 20.19 0.43
N LYS A 382 -1.15 19.52 -0.72
CA LYS A 382 -1.05 20.13 -2.06
C LYS A 382 -2.39 20.60 -2.62
N GLY A 383 -3.51 20.00 -2.20
CA GLY A 383 -4.85 20.30 -2.71
C GLY A 383 -5.41 21.62 -2.19
N THR A 384 -5.00 22.74 -2.78
CA THR A 384 -5.37 24.10 -2.30
C THR A 384 -6.85 24.42 -2.43
N GLU A 385 -7.51 23.81 -3.40
CA GLU A 385 -8.92 23.94 -3.74
C GLU A 385 -9.83 22.99 -2.95
N VAL A 386 -9.25 22.02 -2.23
CA VAL A 386 -10.00 21.07 -1.42
C VAL A 386 -10.46 21.75 -0.13
N SER A 387 -11.76 21.66 0.16
CA SER A 387 -12.31 22.15 1.42
C SER A 387 -11.68 21.44 2.61
N LYS A 388 -11.09 22.23 3.50
CA LYS A 388 -10.51 21.75 4.76
C LYS A 388 -11.57 21.42 5.81
N LYS A 389 -12.81 21.89 5.65
CA LYS A 389 -13.89 21.68 6.64
C LYS A 389 -14.17 20.20 6.88
N PRO A 390 -14.59 19.80 8.10
CA PRO A 390 -15.08 18.46 8.40
C PRO A 390 -16.15 18.04 7.39
N TRP A 391 -16.01 16.84 6.80
CA TRP A 391 -16.95 16.36 5.80
C TRP A 391 -18.12 15.65 6.48
N THR A 392 -19.35 15.89 6.01
CA THR A 392 -20.52 15.08 6.39
C THR A 392 -20.72 14.02 5.32
N VAL A 393 -20.51 12.75 5.66
CA VAL A 393 -20.74 11.64 4.72
C VAL A 393 -22.23 11.54 4.45
N GLN A 394 -22.60 11.32 3.18
CA GLN A 394 -24.00 11.28 2.75
C GLN A 394 -24.33 9.95 2.12
N ALA A 395 -25.54 9.45 2.38
CA ALA A 395 -26.13 8.33 1.68
C ALA A 395 -27.31 8.80 0.80
N LEU A 396 -27.49 8.16 -0.34
CA LEU A 396 -28.76 8.15 -1.06
C LEU A 396 -29.63 7.03 -0.46
N ARG A 397 -30.87 7.35 -0.10
CA ARG A 397 -31.90 6.35 0.22
C ARG A 397 -32.88 6.32 -0.95
N ILE A 398 -32.98 5.19 -1.64
CA ILE A 398 -33.75 5.00 -2.88
C ILE A 398 -34.80 3.92 -2.66
N GLY A 399 -36.07 4.26 -2.90
CA GLY A 399 -37.18 3.31 -2.82
C GLY A 399 -38.51 4.01 -3.04
N LYS A 400 -39.58 3.31 -3.42
CA LYS A 400 -40.92 3.90 -3.52
C LYS A 400 -41.57 4.09 -2.15
N VAL A 401 -41.38 3.11 -1.27
CA VAL A 401 -41.85 3.09 0.13
C VAL A 401 -40.62 3.13 1.03
N ARG A 402 -40.52 4.18 1.85
CA ARG A 402 -39.32 4.50 2.67
C ARG A 402 -39.69 4.74 4.14
N ASP A 403 -40.61 3.94 4.67
CA ASP A 403 -41.09 3.97 6.06
C ASP A 403 -40.43 2.93 6.98
N GLY A 404 -39.51 2.13 6.45
CA GLY A 404 -38.82 1.05 7.18
C GLY A 404 -39.52 -0.31 7.13
N SER A 405 -40.65 -0.44 6.44
CA SER A 405 -41.35 -1.72 6.26
C SER A 405 -40.73 -2.64 5.21
N LYS A 406 -39.90 -2.10 4.30
CA LYS A 406 -39.26 -2.83 3.21
C LYS A 406 -37.90 -3.39 3.62
N ILE A 407 -37.44 -4.41 2.91
CA ILE A 407 -36.10 -4.98 3.10
C ILE A 407 -35.06 -3.91 2.71
N GLY A 408 -34.13 -3.65 3.63
CA GLY A 408 -33.03 -2.71 3.42
C GLY A 408 -31.85 -3.35 2.70
N VAL A 409 -31.33 -2.68 1.68
CA VAL A 409 -30.10 -3.07 0.96
C VAL A 409 -29.07 -1.97 1.11
N LEU A 410 -27.91 -2.26 1.72
CA LEU A 410 -26.83 -1.30 1.85
C LEU A 410 -25.72 -1.60 0.83
N ALA A 411 -25.43 -0.62 -0.02
CA ALA A 411 -24.24 -0.59 -0.86
C ALA A 411 -23.36 0.59 -0.42
N TYR A 412 -22.08 0.35 -0.19
CA TYR A 412 -21.13 1.41 0.10
C TYR A 412 -19.84 1.22 -0.69
N SER A 413 -19.07 2.29 -0.85
CA SER A 413 -17.85 2.28 -1.65
C SER A 413 -16.80 3.23 -1.11
N GLN A 414 -15.59 3.11 -1.68
CA GLN A 414 -14.44 3.95 -1.38
C GLN A 414 -14.05 3.94 0.10
N GLU A 415 -14.06 2.76 0.72
CA GLU A 415 -13.38 2.58 2.02
C GLU A 415 -11.89 2.84 1.87
N HIS A 416 -11.32 2.32 0.78
CA HIS A 416 -9.97 2.62 0.38
C HIS A 416 -9.93 3.84 -0.55
N ALA A 417 -9.13 4.82 -0.15
CA ALA A 417 -9.06 6.12 -0.81
C ALA A 417 -8.59 6.07 -2.28
N ARG A 418 -7.67 5.17 -2.61
CA ARG A 418 -7.11 4.99 -3.97
C ARG A 418 -8.05 4.28 -4.95
N GLU A 419 -9.13 3.67 -4.47
CA GLU A 419 -10.04 2.88 -5.30
C GLU A 419 -11.10 3.78 -5.97
N TRP A 420 -10.63 4.73 -6.78
CA TRP A 420 -11.45 5.80 -7.38
C TRP A 420 -12.60 5.31 -8.27
N ALA A 421 -12.54 4.06 -8.76
CA ALA A 421 -13.60 3.46 -9.57
C ALA A 421 -14.81 2.98 -8.73
N THR A 422 -14.60 2.54 -7.50
CA THR A 422 -15.67 2.00 -6.64
C THR A 422 -16.84 2.97 -6.38
N PRO A 423 -16.64 4.27 -6.06
CA PRO A 423 -17.75 5.20 -5.89
C PRO A 423 -18.53 5.44 -7.18
N LEU A 424 -17.89 5.27 -8.34
CA LEU A 424 -18.52 5.45 -9.64
C LEU A 424 -19.48 4.32 -9.94
N VAL A 425 -19.12 3.08 -9.58
CA VAL A 425 -19.99 1.91 -9.74
C VAL A 425 -21.26 2.06 -8.90
N THR A 426 -21.13 2.50 -7.64
CA THR A 426 -22.30 2.71 -6.78
C THR A 426 -23.16 3.90 -7.21
N LEU A 427 -22.55 4.97 -7.77
CA LEU A 427 -23.31 6.05 -8.39
C LEU A 427 -24.03 5.62 -9.67
N GLU A 428 -23.37 4.88 -10.55
CA GLU A 428 -23.96 4.32 -11.77
C GLU A 428 -25.13 3.40 -11.43
N PHE A 429 -24.99 2.57 -10.39
CA PHE A 429 -26.08 1.75 -9.86
C PHE A 429 -27.26 2.62 -9.40
N ALA A 430 -27.02 3.67 -8.63
CA ALA A 430 -28.06 4.62 -8.21
C ALA A 430 -28.77 5.27 -9.40
N GLU A 431 -28.02 5.73 -10.41
CA GLU A 431 -28.59 6.42 -11.58
C GLU A 431 -29.42 5.45 -12.44
N ARG A 432 -28.97 4.21 -12.64
CA ARG A 432 -29.73 3.19 -13.37
C ARG A 432 -31.05 2.85 -12.67
N LEU A 433 -31.07 2.73 -11.34
CA LEU A 433 -32.31 2.51 -10.60
C LEU A 433 -33.31 3.66 -10.81
N LEU A 434 -32.82 4.90 -10.80
CA LEU A 434 -33.67 6.09 -10.87
C LEU A 434 -34.15 6.39 -12.29
N ALA A 435 -33.24 6.38 -13.26
CA ALA A 435 -33.54 6.73 -14.65
C ALA A 435 -34.46 5.72 -15.34
N ASN A 436 -34.38 4.45 -14.95
CA ASN A 436 -35.15 3.38 -15.56
C ASN A 436 -36.42 3.00 -14.78
N TYR A 437 -36.66 3.57 -13.61
CA TYR A 437 -37.86 3.27 -12.79
C TYR A 437 -39.19 3.40 -13.58
N ALA A 438 -39.27 4.42 -14.45
CA ALA A 438 -40.47 4.70 -15.24
C ALA A 438 -40.60 3.82 -16.51
N THR A 439 -39.52 3.19 -16.96
CA THR A 439 -39.46 2.56 -18.28
C THR A 439 -39.12 1.07 -18.25
N ASP A 440 -38.49 0.57 -17.19
CA ASP A 440 -38.10 -0.83 -17.03
C ASP A 440 -38.90 -1.50 -15.89
N PRO A 441 -39.75 -2.51 -16.19
CA PRO A 441 -40.55 -3.20 -15.17
C PRO A 441 -39.71 -3.88 -14.07
N ALA A 442 -38.55 -4.46 -14.41
CA ALA A 442 -37.71 -5.14 -13.43
C ALA A 442 -37.06 -4.14 -12.45
N THR A 443 -36.56 -3.02 -12.95
CA THR A 443 -36.07 -1.91 -12.10
C THR A 443 -37.18 -1.35 -11.22
N ARG A 444 -38.40 -1.19 -11.76
CA ARG A 444 -39.55 -0.73 -10.96
C ARG A 444 -39.88 -1.69 -9.83
N GLU A 445 -39.96 -2.99 -10.13
CA GLU A 445 -40.25 -4.02 -9.14
C GLU A 445 -39.23 -3.99 -7.99
N LEU A 446 -37.94 -3.81 -8.29
CA LEU A 446 -36.90 -3.65 -7.27
C LEU A 446 -37.17 -2.41 -6.42
N VAL A 447 -37.27 -1.23 -7.03
CA VAL A 447 -37.44 0.05 -6.29
C VAL A 447 -38.76 0.09 -5.50
N ASP A 448 -39.81 -0.61 -5.94
CA ASP A 448 -41.09 -0.70 -5.23
C ASP A 448 -41.04 -1.60 -3.99
N ASN A 449 -40.10 -2.56 -3.96
CA ASN A 449 -40.06 -3.61 -2.93
C ASN A 449 -38.84 -3.57 -2.00
N VAL A 450 -37.79 -2.81 -2.33
CA VAL A 450 -36.61 -2.64 -1.47
C VAL A 450 -36.34 -1.17 -1.12
N ASP A 451 -35.68 -0.97 0.01
CA ASP A 451 -35.16 0.33 0.45
C ASP A 451 -33.63 0.32 0.34
N VAL A 452 -33.10 0.97 -0.69
CA VAL A 452 -31.68 0.90 -1.07
C VAL A 452 -30.92 2.08 -0.51
N PHE A 453 -29.93 1.81 0.33
CA PHE A 453 -29.01 2.80 0.90
C PHE A 453 -27.70 2.73 0.15
N ILE A 454 -27.28 3.83 -0.47
CA ILE A 454 -26.04 3.91 -1.24
C ILE A 454 -25.15 4.98 -0.64
N ILE A 455 -23.95 4.60 -0.20
CA ILE A 455 -22.91 5.53 0.27
C ILE A 455 -21.73 5.47 -0.72
N PRO A 456 -21.68 6.35 -1.73
CA PRO A 456 -20.62 6.27 -2.75
C PRO A 456 -19.22 6.45 -2.17
N THR A 457 -19.05 7.38 -1.23
CA THR A 457 -17.76 7.68 -0.62
C THR A 457 -17.84 7.66 0.90
N VAL A 458 -17.35 6.59 1.52
CA VAL A 458 -17.21 6.55 2.99
C VAL A 458 -15.92 7.24 3.46
N ASN A 459 -14.88 7.36 2.63
CA ASN A 459 -13.57 7.96 3.01
C ASN A 459 -13.22 9.20 2.17
N PRO A 460 -13.95 10.32 2.31
CA PRO A 460 -13.75 11.51 1.48
C PRO A 460 -12.40 12.20 1.74
N ASP A 461 -11.93 12.27 3.00
CA ASP A 461 -10.65 12.90 3.32
C ASP A 461 -9.48 12.14 2.70
N GLY A 462 -9.47 10.81 2.84
CA GLY A 462 -8.44 9.97 2.23
C GLY A 462 -8.50 10.03 0.71
N ALA A 463 -9.70 10.01 0.12
CA ALA A 463 -9.89 10.14 -1.32
C ALA A 463 -9.35 11.48 -1.83
N ASN A 464 -9.65 12.59 -1.16
CA ASN A 464 -9.08 13.87 -1.52
C ASN A 464 -7.54 13.84 -1.49
N TYR A 465 -6.93 13.23 -0.49
CA TYR A 465 -5.47 13.07 -0.47
C TYR A 465 -4.93 12.15 -1.56
N SER A 466 -5.67 11.09 -1.94
CA SER A 466 -5.23 10.26 -3.06
C SER A 466 -5.25 11.05 -4.37
N PHE A 467 -6.27 11.88 -4.61
CA PHE A 467 -6.33 12.74 -5.80
C PHE A 467 -5.24 13.81 -5.84
N ASN A 468 -4.88 14.41 -4.69
CA ASN A 468 -4.09 15.64 -4.68
C ASN A 468 -2.62 15.46 -4.26
N ASP A 469 -2.29 14.42 -3.48
CA ASP A 469 -0.98 14.31 -2.83
C ASP A 469 -0.28 12.98 -3.09
N PHE A 470 -1.02 11.86 -2.91
CA PHE A 470 -0.45 10.52 -3.02
C PHE A 470 -1.50 9.50 -3.48
N ASN A 471 -1.48 9.19 -4.77
CA ASN A 471 -2.44 8.30 -5.45
C ASN A 471 -2.60 6.90 -4.82
N PHE A 472 -1.57 6.36 -4.15
CA PHE A 472 -1.65 5.05 -3.48
C PHE A 472 -2.19 5.12 -2.05
N GLN A 473 -2.64 6.30 -1.58
CA GLN A 473 -3.28 6.43 -0.28
C GLN A 473 -4.46 5.49 -0.17
N ARG A 474 -4.40 4.55 0.77
CA ARG A 474 -5.49 3.60 1.04
C ARG A 474 -6.37 4.08 2.20
N LYS A 475 -5.77 4.65 3.23
CA LYS A 475 -6.37 4.72 4.56
C LYS A 475 -7.09 6.04 4.81
N THR A 476 -7.82 6.13 5.92
CA THR A 476 -8.49 7.36 6.39
C THR A 476 -7.51 8.38 6.95
N TRP A 477 -7.97 9.61 7.13
CA TRP A 477 -7.22 10.70 7.71
C TRP A 477 -7.69 10.91 9.16
N SER A 478 -6.96 10.33 10.12
CA SER A 478 -7.20 10.52 11.55
C SER A 478 -5.89 10.79 12.28
N THR A 479 -5.84 11.89 13.03
CA THR A 479 -4.71 12.31 13.87
C THR A 479 -4.54 11.51 15.18
N THR A 480 -5.39 10.52 15.45
CA THR A 480 -5.45 9.81 16.74
C THR A 480 -4.48 8.63 16.88
N ALA A 481 -3.61 8.37 15.92
CA ALA A 481 -2.56 7.35 16.05
C ALA A 481 -1.18 8.00 16.13
N PRO A 482 -0.38 7.74 17.18
CA PRO A 482 1.03 8.08 17.16
C PRO A 482 1.69 7.41 15.96
N ALA A 483 2.65 8.08 15.32
CA ALA A 483 3.51 7.43 14.34
C ALA A 483 4.18 6.22 15.01
N PRO A 484 4.23 5.04 14.36
CA PRO A 484 5.00 3.91 14.87
C PRO A 484 6.45 4.35 15.06
N THR A 485 7.04 4.01 16.21
CA THR A 485 8.48 4.17 16.47
C THR A 485 9.27 3.49 15.35
N GLY A 486 10.19 4.23 14.71
CA GLY A 486 11.09 3.70 13.67
C GLY A 486 10.66 3.91 12.22
N THR A 487 9.66 4.76 11.93
CA THR A 487 9.30 5.14 10.55
C THR A 487 9.32 6.65 10.35
N ARG A 488 9.87 7.13 9.21
CA ARG A 488 9.89 8.56 8.86
C ARG A 488 8.48 9.15 8.99
N ALA A 489 8.38 10.26 9.72
CA ALA A 489 7.11 10.85 10.13
C ALA A 489 6.16 11.15 8.96
N THR A 490 6.64 11.30 7.73
CA THR A 490 5.82 11.59 6.54
C THR A 490 5.12 10.35 5.94
N GLY A 491 5.68 9.15 6.10
CA GLY A 491 5.20 7.92 5.45
C GLY A 491 4.12 7.13 6.20
N THR A 492 3.92 7.40 7.50
CA THR A 492 3.03 6.62 8.38
C THR A 492 1.71 7.32 8.76
N ARG A 493 1.47 8.53 8.25
CA ARG A 493 0.30 9.39 8.59
C ARG A 493 -0.99 8.97 7.91
N GLY A 494 -1.38 7.72 8.13
CA GLY A 494 -2.65 7.21 7.65
C GLY A 494 -3.11 5.99 8.41
N VAL A 495 -2.79 5.77 9.69
CA VAL A 495 -3.16 4.52 10.37
C VAL A 495 -4.66 4.19 10.19
N TRP A 496 -4.94 2.96 9.75
CA TRP A 496 -6.28 2.42 9.61
C TRP A 496 -6.76 2.01 10.99
N THR A 497 -7.88 2.56 11.45
CA THR A 497 -8.70 1.87 12.44
C THR A 497 -9.84 1.20 11.67
N SER A 498 -9.65 -0.04 11.19
CA SER A 498 -10.83 -0.87 10.99
C SER A 498 -11.51 -1.03 12.31
N THR A 499 -12.79 -0.82 12.33
CA THR A 499 -13.61 -1.78 13.04
C THR A 499 -14.97 -1.74 12.32
N GLY A 500 -15.09 -2.50 11.23
CA GLY A 500 -16.26 -2.50 10.34
C GLY A 500 -16.78 -3.91 10.06
N THR A 501 -16.73 -4.83 11.03
CA THR A 501 -17.51 -6.07 10.96
C THR A 501 -17.82 -6.54 12.37
N THR A 502 -19.09 -6.81 12.64
CA THR A 502 -19.58 -7.56 13.79
C THR A 502 -19.05 -9.00 13.73
N ARG A 503 -18.36 -9.42 14.79
CA ARG A 503 -18.16 -10.80 15.27
C ARG A 503 -17.74 -11.85 14.22
N SER A 504 -16.45 -11.87 13.90
CA SER A 504 -15.62 -13.09 13.90
C SER A 504 -14.13 -12.70 13.91
N GLY A 505 -13.46 -12.89 15.04
CA GLY A 505 -12.03 -13.25 15.08
C GLY A 505 -10.91 -12.28 14.67
N ARG A 506 -11.08 -10.97 14.47
CA ARG A 506 -9.93 -10.06 14.17
C ARG A 506 -9.66 -9.00 15.25
N THR A 507 -8.67 -9.26 16.09
CA THR A 507 -7.90 -8.28 16.90
C THR A 507 -6.59 -7.98 16.15
N SER A 508 -6.34 -6.77 15.63
CA SER A 508 -5.95 -5.54 16.32
C SER A 508 -4.55 -5.58 16.94
N THR A 509 -3.52 -5.26 16.15
CA THR A 509 -2.37 -4.47 16.59
C THR A 509 -1.80 -3.74 15.38
N GLY A 510 -1.66 -2.43 15.49
CA GLY A 510 -1.19 -1.58 14.41
C GLY A 510 0.31 -1.77 14.18
N THR A 511 0.65 -2.45 13.11
CA THR A 511 1.92 -2.36 12.37
C THR A 511 1.80 -3.26 11.15
N SER A 512 2.31 -2.77 10.01
CA SER A 512 2.48 -3.44 8.71
C SER A 512 1.23 -3.92 7.96
N ALA A 513 1.33 -3.82 6.63
CA ALA A 513 0.73 -4.84 5.77
C ALA A 513 1.46 -6.14 6.12
N ALA A 514 0.81 -7.01 6.90
CA ALA A 514 1.26 -8.35 7.33
C ALA A 514 2.67 -8.46 7.96
N ALA A 515 2.78 -8.48 9.30
CA ALA A 515 3.75 -9.28 10.09
C ALA A 515 3.63 -9.04 11.62
N ARG A 516 3.72 -10.14 12.41
CA ARG A 516 3.82 -10.24 13.88
C ARG A 516 5.24 -9.95 14.38
N THR A 517 5.39 -9.32 15.56
CA THR A 517 6.26 -9.79 16.68
C THR A 517 5.96 -9.09 18.03
N ALA A 518 5.62 -9.92 19.03
CA ALA A 518 5.69 -9.90 20.52
C ALA A 518 5.65 -8.61 21.41
N SER A 519 4.56 -8.54 22.22
CA SER A 519 4.44 -8.38 23.71
C SER A 519 4.73 -7.02 24.42
N PRO A 520 4.20 -6.74 25.64
CA PRO A 520 2.84 -6.21 25.86
C PRO A 520 2.80 -4.95 26.78
N ALA A 521 2.06 -3.89 26.41
CA ALA A 521 1.69 -2.79 27.32
C ALA A 521 0.42 -2.07 26.80
N PRO A 522 -0.34 -1.37 27.67
CA PRO A 522 -1.79 -1.49 27.77
C PRO A 522 -2.55 -0.91 26.57
N THR A 523 -3.51 -1.69 26.09
CA THR A 523 -4.45 -1.34 25.04
C THR A 523 -5.44 -0.27 25.52
N PRO A 524 -5.60 0.87 24.82
CA PRO A 524 -6.79 1.69 24.95
C PRO A 524 -7.95 0.96 24.24
N GLY A 525 -9.09 0.86 24.93
CA GLY A 525 -10.23 0.02 24.55
C GLY A 525 -10.88 0.35 23.19
N PRO A 526 -11.80 -0.53 22.73
CA PRO A 526 -12.45 -0.42 21.43
C PRO A 526 -13.44 0.77 21.41
N GLY A 527 -13.07 1.87 20.76
CA GLY A 527 -13.98 3.04 20.66
C GLY A 527 -13.45 4.31 20.00
N ASN A 528 -12.17 4.39 19.60
CA ASN A 528 -11.55 5.65 19.19
C ASN A 528 -11.80 6.10 17.73
N CYS A 529 -12.75 5.49 17.01
CA CYS A 529 -13.20 5.99 15.71
C CYS A 529 -14.64 6.50 15.81
N PRO A 530 -14.90 7.81 15.58
CA PRO A 530 -16.26 8.36 15.55
C PRO A 530 -17.19 7.63 14.57
N ARG A 531 -16.65 6.99 13.52
CA ARG A 531 -17.40 6.25 12.50
C ARG A 531 -18.16 5.03 13.03
N ARG A 532 -17.85 4.54 14.24
CA ARG A 532 -18.56 3.39 14.82
C ARG A 532 -19.91 3.70 15.47
N ARG A 533 -20.18 4.94 15.87
CA ARG A 533 -21.50 5.29 16.45
C ARG A 533 -22.63 5.41 15.43
N ALA A 534 -22.34 5.29 14.13
CA ALA A 534 -23.33 5.51 13.07
C ALA A 534 -24.08 4.24 12.60
N ALA A 535 -23.70 3.05 13.09
CA ALA A 535 -24.23 1.77 12.61
C ALA A 535 -24.69 0.84 13.76
N THR A 536 -25.11 1.43 14.88
CA THR A 536 -25.83 0.75 15.96
C THR A 536 -27.14 1.44 16.20
#